data_AF-A0A0Q9QA40-F1
#
_entry.id   AF-A0A0Q9QA40-F1
#
_cell.length_a   1.000
_cell.length_b   1.000
_cell.length_c   1.000
_cell.angle_alpha   90.00
_cell.angle_beta   90.00
_cell.angle_gamma   90.00
#
_symmetry.space_group_name_H-M   'P 1'
#
loop_
_entity.id
_entity.type
_entity.pdbx_description
1 polymer ?
#
loop_
_entity_poly.entity_id
_entity_poly.type
_entity_poly.pdbx_seq_one_letter_code
_entity_poly.pdbx_strand_id
1 'polypeptide(L)'
;MTDLHAPAATSTSGSYAAESSDSRSLGEIVGDLSNDLTTLVKQELELARTELKAEASKAGKGAGMLGGAGVAGLLALILASFALSYLLDNWMPVELAFLITTLLWAIVGAVLAARGRAELKKTNPQLPKTQQTLKEDAAWARAQKS
;
A
#
# COMPACT_ATOMS: atom_id res chain seq x y z
N MET A 1 7.03 -30.35 68.56
CA MET A 1 8.50 -30.49 68.56
C MET A 1 9.01 -29.73 67.33
N THR A 2 8.72 -28.44 67.09
CA THR A 2 8.87 -27.21 67.92
C THR A 2 10.25 -27.07 68.51
N ASP A 3 11.23 -26.74 67.66
CA ASP A 3 12.39 -25.98 68.11
C ASP A 3 12.16 -24.50 67.77
N LEU A 4 11.88 -23.78 68.85
CA LEU A 4 12.01 -22.33 68.95
C LEU A 4 13.50 -21.98 68.92
N HIS A 5 13.91 -21.16 67.97
CA HIS A 5 15.13 -20.37 68.11
C HIS A 5 14.89 -18.92 67.69
N ALA A 6 14.73 -18.08 68.70
CA ALA A 6 14.94 -16.63 68.68
C ALA A 6 15.62 -16.29 70.03
N PRO A 7 16.28 -15.13 70.22
CA PRO A 7 16.48 -13.99 69.31
C PRO A 7 17.95 -13.50 69.25
N ALA A 8 18.38 -12.94 68.12
CA ALA A 8 19.60 -12.12 68.06
C ALA A 8 19.26 -10.73 67.51
N ALA A 9 19.11 -9.77 68.42
CA ALA A 9 19.10 -8.37 68.09
C ALA A 9 20.44 -8.01 67.43
N THR A 10 20.39 -7.54 66.18
CA THR A 10 21.54 -6.92 65.54
C THR A 10 21.11 -5.52 65.10
N SER A 11 21.73 -4.56 65.76
CA SER A 11 21.72 -3.11 65.56
C SER A 11 21.36 -2.61 64.16
N THR A 12 20.36 -1.75 64.13
CA THR A 12 20.29 -0.56 63.28
C THR A 12 21.68 0.08 63.16
N SER A 13 22.36 -0.13 62.03
CA SER A 13 23.25 0.89 61.47
C SER A 13 22.61 1.32 60.16
N GLY A 14 21.94 2.47 60.18
CA GLY A 14 21.58 3.17 58.97
C GLY A 14 22.87 3.47 58.20
N SER A 15 23.17 2.64 57.21
CA SER A 15 23.88 3.11 56.02
C SER A 15 22.82 3.63 55.06
N TYR A 16 22.12 4.68 55.49
CA TYR A 16 21.85 5.75 54.54
C TYR A 16 23.24 6.32 54.26
N ALA A 17 23.95 5.72 53.30
CA ALA A 17 24.95 6.45 52.57
C ALA A 17 24.18 7.63 51.96
N ALA A 18 24.15 8.71 52.73
CA ALA A 18 23.70 10.00 52.29
C ALA A 18 24.45 10.28 50.99
N GLU A 19 23.66 10.49 49.96
CA GLU A 19 23.95 11.50 48.97
C GLU A 19 25.22 11.28 48.16
N SER A 20 25.08 10.51 47.08
CA SER A 20 25.25 11.19 45.79
C SER A 20 23.91 11.81 45.41
N SER A 21 23.54 12.87 46.13
CA SER A 21 22.50 13.78 45.70
C SER A 21 22.97 14.38 44.38
N ASP A 22 22.32 13.94 43.31
CA ASP A 22 21.48 14.88 42.57
C ASP A 22 22.24 16.05 41.93
N SER A 23 23.27 15.73 41.17
CA SER A 23 23.73 16.60 40.09
C SER A 23 23.88 15.82 38.80
N ARG A 24 22.88 15.00 38.46
CA ARG A 24 22.68 14.69 37.03
C ARG A 24 22.46 16.04 36.37
N SER A 25 23.40 16.43 35.52
CA SER A 25 23.32 17.74 34.90
C SER A 25 22.05 17.78 34.05
N LEU A 26 21.40 18.95 33.95
CA LEU A 26 20.25 19.14 33.05
C LEU A 26 20.59 18.71 31.61
N GLY A 27 21.87 18.79 31.21
CA GLY A 27 22.34 18.31 29.91
C GLY A 27 22.29 16.79 29.75
N GLU A 28 22.45 16.03 30.83
CA GLU A 28 22.41 14.56 30.81
C GLU A 28 20.96 14.07 30.71
N ILE A 29 20.03 14.68 31.45
CA ILE A 29 18.59 14.37 31.38
C ILE A 29 18.00 14.74 30.01
N VAL A 30 18.41 15.88 29.44
CA VAL A 30 18.00 16.27 28.08
C VAL A 30 18.61 15.36 27.02
N GLY A 31 19.84 14.89 27.23
CA GLY A 31 20.49 13.89 26.39
C GLY A 31 19.75 12.55 26.36
N ASP A 32 19.38 12.04 27.54
CA ASP A 32 18.61 10.80 27.68
C ASP A 32 17.22 10.91 27.04
N LEU A 33 16.50 12.01 27.30
CA LEU A 33 15.19 12.25 26.66
C LEU A 33 15.30 12.35 25.13
N SER A 34 16.35 12.99 24.61
CA SER A 34 16.60 13.09 23.17
C SER A 34 16.90 11.72 22.55
N ASN A 35 17.63 10.87 23.27
CA ASN A 35 17.92 9.49 22.86
C ASN A 35 16.66 8.61 22.90
N ASP A 36 15.81 8.77 23.90
CA ASP A 36 14.54 8.04 24.01
C ASP A 36 13.57 8.44 22.89
N LEU A 37 13.42 9.74 22.62
CA LEU A 37 12.62 10.24 21.49
C LEU A 37 13.16 9.73 20.15
N THR A 38 14.48 9.75 19.97
CA THR A 38 15.13 9.20 18.77
C THR A 38 14.85 7.70 18.62
N THR A 39 14.80 6.97 19.74
CA THR A 39 14.51 5.54 19.77
C THR A 39 13.05 5.25 19.42
N LEU A 40 12.11 6.03 19.94
CA LEU A 40 10.69 5.92 19.59
C LEU A 40 10.44 6.18 18.10
N VAL A 41 11.02 7.26 17.55
CA VAL A 41 10.89 7.57 16.11
C VAL A 41 11.45 6.45 15.24
N LYS A 42 12.57 5.85 15.63
CA LYS A 42 13.15 4.69 14.92
C LYS A 42 12.21 3.48 14.98
N GLN A 43 11.60 3.22 16.14
CA GLN A 43 10.67 2.11 16.33
C GLN A 43 9.37 2.29 15.52
N GLU A 44 8.79 3.49 15.52
CA GLU A 44 7.62 3.79 14.69
C GLU A 44 7.95 3.65 13.20
N LEU A 45 9.13 4.09 12.78
CA LEU A 45 9.57 3.91 11.39
C LEU A 45 9.77 2.44 11.03
N GLU A 46 10.33 1.64 11.94
CA GLU A 46 10.50 0.19 11.74
C GLU A 46 9.16 -0.54 11.66
N LEU A 47 8.21 -0.16 12.51
CA LEU A 47 6.84 -0.67 12.47
C LEU A 47 6.14 -0.29 11.17
N ALA A 48 6.17 0.99 10.80
CA ALA A 48 5.59 1.50 9.55
C ALA A 48 6.22 0.84 8.32
N ARG A 49 7.54 0.60 8.33
CA ARG A 49 8.22 -0.15 7.26
C ARG A 49 7.73 -1.59 7.18
N THR A 50 7.51 -2.24 8.32
CA THR A 50 7.05 -3.63 8.38
C THR A 50 5.61 -3.75 7.88
N GLU A 51 4.73 -2.86 8.33
CA GLU A 51 3.34 -2.79 7.89
C GLU A 51 3.24 -2.45 6.39
N LEU A 52 3.98 -1.43 5.94
CA LEU A 52 4.04 -1.07 4.52
C LEU A 52 4.54 -2.23 3.65
N LYS A 53 5.55 -2.99 4.11
CA LYS A 53 6.05 -4.17 3.38
C LYS A 53 5.00 -5.28 3.30
N ALA A 54 4.26 -5.52 4.38
CA ALA A 54 3.18 -6.49 4.41
C ALA A 54 2.04 -6.07 3.47
N GLU A 55 1.63 -4.80 3.51
CA GLU A 55 0.63 -4.23 2.61
C GLU A 55 1.07 -4.27 1.15
N ALA A 56 2.29 -3.84 0.86
CA ALA A 56 2.87 -3.88 -0.49
C ALA A 56 2.96 -5.32 -1.02
N SER A 57 3.33 -6.28 -0.18
CA SER A 57 3.34 -7.70 -0.57
C SER A 57 1.93 -8.21 -0.88
N LYS A 58 0.94 -7.86 -0.06
CA LYS A 58 -0.47 -8.25 -0.28
C LYS A 58 -1.02 -7.62 -1.56
N ALA A 59 -0.81 -6.32 -1.75
CA ALA A 59 -1.18 -5.60 -2.96
C ALA A 59 -0.46 -6.18 -4.19
N GLY A 60 0.84 -6.47 -4.09
CA GLY A 60 1.64 -7.07 -5.16
C GLY A 60 1.17 -8.47 -5.55
N LYS A 61 0.81 -9.32 -4.57
CA LYS A 61 0.18 -10.63 -4.83
C LYS A 61 -1.17 -10.47 -5.52
N GLY A 62 -2.01 -9.55 -5.04
CA GLY A 62 -3.31 -9.26 -5.65
C GLY A 62 -3.18 -8.78 -7.10
N ALA A 63 -2.29 -7.82 -7.33
CA ALA A 63 -1.98 -7.31 -8.67
C ALA A 63 -1.39 -8.40 -9.57
N GLY A 64 -0.50 -9.25 -9.05
CA GLY A 64 0.05 -10.40 -9.78
C GLY A 64 -1.01 -11.42 -10.15
N MET A 65 -1.93 -11.76 -9.24
CA MET A 65 -3.06 -12.64 -9.52
C MET A 65 -4.01 -12.04 -10.57
N LEU A 66 -4.35 -10.75 -10.47
CA LEU A 66 -5.18 -10.08 -11.46
C LEU A 66 -4.49 -9.98 -12.83
N GLY A 67 -3.18 -9.70 -12.85
CA GLY A 67 -2.38 -9.70 -14.08
C GLY A 67 -2.35 -11.09 -14.72
N GLY A 68 -2.09 -12.13 -13.93
CA GLY A 68 -2.13 -13.52 -14.38
C GLY A 68 -3.52 -13.94 -14.89
N ALA A 69 -4.59 -13.55 -14.20
CA ALA A 69 -5.97 -13.78 -14.64
C ALA A 69 -6.27 -13.06 -15.96
N GLY A 70 -5.75 -11.85 -16.17
CA GLY A 70 -5.85 -11.13 -17.44
C GLY A 70 -5.19 -11.88 -18.60
N VAL A 71 -3.97 -12.39 -18.40
CA VAL A 71 -3.25 -13.18 -19.41
C VAL A 71 -3.97 -14.51 -19.68
N ALA A 72 -4.34 -15.25 -18.63
CA ALA A 72 -5.06 -16.50 -18.76
C ALA A 72 -6.42 -16.31 -19.45
N GLY A 73 -7.13 -15.23 -19.10
CA GLY A 73 -8.38 -14.82 -19.73
C GLY A 73 -8.18 -14.54 -21.22
N LEU A 74 -7.15 -13.78 -21.60
CA LEU A 74 -6.84 -13.51 -23.01
C LEU A 74 -6.56 -14.81 -23.80
N LEU A 75 -5.74 -15.71 -23.26
CA LEU A 75 -5.46 -17.00 -23.90
C LEU A 75 -6.74 -17.84 -24.04
N ALA A 76 -7.57 -17.89 -22.99
CA ALA A 76 -8.85 -18.59 -23.02
C ALA A 76 -9.78 -18.01 -24.09
N LEU A 77 -9.83 -16.68 -24.26
CA LEU A 77 -10.64 -16.04 -25.31
C LEU A 77 -10.15 -16.36 -26.71
N ILE A 78 -8.83 -16.39 -26.92
CA ILE A 78 -8.25 -16.81 -28.21
C ILE A 78 -8.65 -18.26 -28.52
N LEU A 79 -8.42 -19.19 -27.58
CA LEU A 79 -8.77 -20.60 -27.77
C LEU A 79 -10.28 -20.79 -27.96
N ALA A 80 -11.12 -20.07 -27.20
CA ALA A 80 -12.56 -20.10 -27.36
C ALA A 80 -13.00 -19.58 -28.74
N SER A 81 -12.30 -18.59 -29.31
CA SER A 81 -12.60 -18.07 -30.65
C SER A 81 -12.31 -19.10 -31.75
N PHE A 82 -11.19 -19.81 -31.63
CA PHE A 82 -10.89 -20.93 -32.53
C PHE A 82 -11.90 -22.06 -32.35
N ALA A 83 -12.18 -22.46 -31.12
CA ALA A 83 -13.15 -23.51 -30.82
C ALA A 83 -14.55 -23.18 -31.37
N LEU A 84 -15.02 -21.94 -31.19
CA LEU A 84 -16.29 -21.48 -31.72
C LEU A 84 -16.30 -21.50 -33.25
N SER A 85 -15.24 -21.04 -33.90
CA SER A 85 -15.16 -21.00 -35.36
C SER A 85 -15.14 -22.41 -35.95
N TYR A 86 -14.38 -23.33 -35.38
CA TYR A 86 -14.39 -24.74 -35.78
C TYR A 86 -15.69 -25.46 -35.46
N LEU A 87 -16.40 -25.05 -34.41
CA LEU A 87 -17.74 -25.56 -34.13
C LEU A 87 -18.70 -25.13 -35.25
N LEU A 88 -18.69 -23.85 -35.62
CA LEU A 88 -19.53 -23.30 -36.70
C LEU A 88 -19.21 -23.93 -38.06
N ASP A 89 -17.96 -24.30 -38.32
CA ASP A 89 -17.50 -24.95 -39.55
C ASP A 89 -18.28 -26.24 -39.88
N ASN A 90 -18.88 -26.91 -38.89
CA ASN A 90 -19.73 -28.07 -39.14
C ASN A 90 -21.01 -27.76 -39.93
N TRP A 91 -21.43 -26.50 -40.03
CA TRP A 91 -22.64 -26.07 -40.73
C TRP A 91 -22.42 -25.06 -41.85
N MET A 92 -21.21 -24.50 -41.98
CA MET A 92 -20.88 -23.48 -42.99
C MET A 92 -19.38 -23.50 -43.32
N PRO A 93 -18.94 -22.89 -44.44
CA PRO A 93 -17.51 -22.75 -44.74
C PRO A 93 -16.75 -22.04 -43.62
N VAL A 94 -15.54 -22.52 -43.33
CA VAL A 94 -14.67 -22.00 -42.28
C VAL A 94 -14.46 -20.48 -42.37
N GLU A 95 -14.40 -19.92 -43.58
CA GLU A 95 -14.24 -18.48 -43.79
C GLU A 95 -15.42 -17.69 -43.21
N LEU A 96 -16.65 -18.17 -43.43
CA LEU A 96 -17.86 -17.54 -42.86
C LEU A 96 -17.91 -17.72 -41.34
N ALA A 97 -17.49 -18.88 -40.83
CA ALA A 97 -17.43 -19.13 -39.39
C ALA A 97 -16.51 -18.14 -38.67
N PHE A 98 -15.30 -17.93 -39.20
CA PHE A 98 -14.35 -16.94 -38.65
C PHE A 98 -14.84 -15.49 -38.79
N LEU A 99 -15.55 -15.15 -39.89
CA LEU A 99 -16.16 -13.83 -40.04
C LEU A 99 -17.25 -13.57 -38.99
N ILE A 100 -18.10 -14.56 -38.70
CA ILE A 100 -19.13 -14.44 -37.66
C ILE A 100 -18.49 -14.28 -36.28
N THR A 101 -17.49 -15.09 -35.93
CA THR A 101 -16.76 -14.97 -34.67
C THR A 101 -16.07 -13.60 -34.55
N THR A 102 -15.53 -13.09 -35.65
CA THR A 102 -14.93 -11.75 -35.71
C THR A 102 -15.96 -10.65 -35.47
N LEU A 103 -17.14 -10.75 -36.10
CA LEU A 103 -18.23 -9.80 -35.91
C LEU A 103 -18.74 -9.81 -34.45
N LEU A 104 -18.82 -10.99 -33.83
CA LEU A 104 -19.14 -11.13 -32.40
C LEU A 104 -18.16 -10.32 -31.55
N TRP A 105 -16.85 -10.49 -31.76
CA TRP A 105 -15.83 -9.74 -31.02
C TRP A 105 -15.84 -8.25 -31.34
N ALA A 106 -16.14 -7.85 -32.57
CA ALA A 106 -16.29 -6.45 -32.94
C ALA A 106 -17.44 -5.77 -32.17
N ILE A 107 -18.57 -6.46 -32.01
CA ILE A 107 -19.71 -5.98 -31.22
C ILE A 107 -19.32 -5.86 -29.74
N VAL A 108 -18.72 -6.91 -29.16
CA VAL A 108 -18.26 -6.91 -27.77
C VAL A 108 -17.27 -5.75 -27.55
N GLY A 109 -16.28 -5.61 -28.42
CA GLY A 109 -15.27 -4.55 -28.38
C GLY A 109 -15.90 -3.15 -28.51
N ALA A 110 -16.86 -2.96 -29.41
CA ALA A 110 -17.57 -1.69 -29.57
C ALA A 110 -18.33 -1.31 -28.29
N VAL A 111 -19.03 -2.27 -27.66
CA VAL A 111 -19.74 -2.05 -26.40
C VAL A 111 -18.78 -1.71 -25.26
N LEU A 112 -17.69 -2.47 -25.11
CA LEU A 112 -16.67 -2.21 -24.09
C LEU A 112 -16.00 -0.84 -24.30
N ALA A 113 -15.65 -0.49 -25.53
CA ALA A 113 -15.07 0.82 -25.86
C ALA A 113 -16.06 1.97 -25.63
N ALA A 114 -17.35 1.76 -25.89
CA ALA A 114 -18.39 2.76 -25.59
C ALA A 114 -18.55 2.96 -24.08
N ARG A 115 -18.65 1.88 -23.29
CA ARG A 115 -18.75 1.96 -21.83
C ARG A 115 -17.49 2.52 -21.19
N GLY A 116 -16.32 2.06 -21.61
CA GLY A 116 -15.03 2.58 -21.13
C GLY A 116 -14.91 4.08 -21.40
N ARG A 117 -15.28 4.55 -22.60
CA ARG A 117 -15.33 5.99 -22.90
C ARG A 117 -16.35 6.73 -22.04
N ALA A 118 -17.51 6.13 -21.76
CA ALA A 118 -18.51 6.75 -20.89
C ALA A 118 -18.01 6.88 -19.45
N GLU A 119 -17.38 5.84 -18.90
CA GLU A 119 -16.81 5.89 -17.54
C GLU A 119 -15.65 6.88 -17.46
N LEU A 120 -14.73 6.92 -18.44
CA LEU A 120 -13.66 7.92 -18.49
C LEU A 120 -14.19 9.36 -18.58
N LYS A 121 -15.32 9.57 -19.28
CA LYS A 121 -15.98 10.87 -19.32
C LYS A 121 -16.63 11.25 -18.00
N LYS A 122 -17.14 10.28 -17.23
CA LYS A 122 -17.69 10.52 -15.88
C LYS A 122 -16.59 10.81 -14.87
N THR A 123 -15.45 10.13 -14.97
CA THR A 123 -14.31 10.33 -14.08
C THR A 123 -13.45 11.52 -14.45
N ASN A 124 -13.92 12.39 -15.37
CA ASN A 124 -13.34 13.66 -15.77
C ASN A 124 -12.48 14.24 -14.63
N PRO A 125 -11.15 14.10 -14.69
CA PRO A 125 -10.24 14.70 -13.72
C PRO A 125 -10.10 16.18 -14.06
N GLN A 126 -11.23 16.87 -14.27
CA GLN A 126 -11.33 18.22 -13.81
C GLN A 126 -11.24 18.10 -12.30
N LEU A 127 -10.01 18.14 -11.80
CA LEU A 127 -9.70 18.67 -10.50
C LEU A 127 -9.64 20.19 -10.72
N PRO A 128 -10.77 20.91 -10.87
CA PRO A 128 -10.75 22.34 -11.18
C PRO A 128 -9.95 23.10 -10.12
N LYS A 129 -9.99 22.62 -8.86
CA LYS A 129 -9.17 23.09 -7.75
C LYS A 129 -7.68 22.91 -8.03
N THR A 130 -7.22 21.70 -8.34
CA THR A 130 -5.80 21.43 -8.64
C THR A 130 -5.34 22.16 -9.90
N GLN A 131 -6.16 22.24 -10.94
CA GLN A 131 -5.82 23.01 -12.14
C GLN A 131 -5.79 24.52 -11.87
N GLN A 132 -6.65 25.03 -10.99
CA GLN A 132 -6.64 26.42 -10.56
C GLN A 132 -5.40 26.71 -9.71
N THR A 133 -5.08 25.89 -8.72
CA THR A 133 -3.88 26.02 -7.89
C THR A 133 -2.62 25.98 -8.75
N LEU A 134 -2.51 25.02 -9.69
CA LEU A 134 -1.37 24.96 -10.62
C LEU A 134 -1.29 26.18 -11.56
N LYS A 135 -2.42 26.78 -11.96
CA LYS A 135 -2.44 28.01 -12.75
C LYS A 135 -2.03 29.23 -11.92
N GLU A 136 -2.47 29.31 -10.67
CA GLU A 136 -2.11 30.37 -9.72
C GLU A 136 -0.62 30.30 -9.36
N ASP A 137 -0.10 29.11 -9.06
CA ASP A 137 1.31 28.87 -8.79
C ASP A 137 2.20 29.22 -10.00
N ALA A 138 1.76 28.82 -11.20
CA ALA A 138 2.46 29.16 -12.44
C ALA A 138 2.38 30.67 -12.78
N ALA A 139 1.35 31.37 -12.32
CA ALA A 139 1.24 32.83 -12.47
C ALA A 139 2.19 33.55 -11.50
N TRP A 140 2.24 33.12 -10.24
CA TRP A 140 3.17 33.63 -9.23
C TRP A 140 4.63 33.45 -9.64
N ALA A 141 5.00 32.26 -10.13
CA ALA A 141 6.37 31.97 -10.56
C ALA A 141 6.81 32.82 -11.78
N ARG A 142 5.89 33.20 -12.67
CA ARG A 142 6.18 34.11 -13.78
C ARG A 142 6.35 35.56 -13.31
N ALA A 143 5.53 36.01 -12.38
CA ALA A 143 5.60 37.36 -11.81
C ALA A 143 6.87 37.61 -10.99
N GLN A 144 7.47 36.57 -10.39
CA GLN A 144 8.73 36.69 -9.65
C GLN A 144 9.98 36.80 -10.56
N LYS A 145 9.85 36.43 -11.84
CA LYS A 145 10.96 36.43 -12.80
C LYS A 145 11.02 37.68 -13.69
N SER A 146 10.03 38.58 -13.57
CA SER A 146 9.93 39.89 -14.22
C SER A 146 10.19 41.01 -13.23
#